data_AF-A0A6P8D1L3-F1
#
_entry.id   AF-A0A6P8D1L3-F1
#
_cell.length_a   1.000
_cell.length_b   1.000
_cell.length_c   1.000
_cell.angle_alpha   90.00
_cell.angle_beta   90.00
_cell.angle_gamma   90.00
#
_symmetry.space_group_name_H-M   'P 1'
#
loop_
_entity.id
_entity.type
_entity.pdbx_description
1 polymer ?
#
loop_
_entity_poly.entity_id
_entity_poly.type
_entity_poly.pdbx_seq_one_letter_code
_entity_poly.pdbx_strand_id
1 'polypeptide(L)'
;MSMVQSPGNAKAVLSTMAALAASSMLIRSLVNEFLPTEVLEYFSSTVQNISRCLSSQITIVIEEFRGFSQNEVFEAATLYLGRVAASSFHRVKVGKDDKEKAFAVAVDVNEEVIDVFEKVMLRWGLVSMEVQSSSMGHFRGGPGLGNLNAALRSEVRSYELTFHKKHKDMVFNSYLPFVMKKSRSIQEEIKAVKLYTTDYNGWNTHNAIVLDHPMTFRTLTIDPELKKMILEDLDIFINGEEYYRSIGKAWIPAVWPSWYWEI
;
A
#
# COMPACT_ATOMS: atom_id res chain seq x y z
N MET A 1 -46.46 40.19 17.20
CA MET A 1 -46.08 39.63 15.89
C MET A 1 -45.72 38.16 16.12
N SER A 2 -46.74 37.29 16.13
CA SER A 2 -46.61 35.88 16.51
C SER A 2 -46.33 35.03 15.26
N MET A 3 -45.17 34.38 15.20
CA MET A 3 -44.94 33.26 14.29
C MET A 3 -45.58 32.00 14.90
N VAL A 4 -46.71 31.61 14.32
CA VAL A 4 -47.37 30.33 14.58
C VAL A 4 -46.47 29.21 14.04
N GLN A 5 -45.90 28.39 14.94
CA GLN A 5 -45.38 27.07 14.59
C GLN A 5 -46.57 26.18 14.23
N SER A 6 -46.60 25.68 12.98
CA SER A 6 -47.64 24.79 12.50
C SER A 6 -47.50 23.37 13.11
N PRO A 7 -48.49 22.87 13.87
CA PRO A 7 -48.49 21.52 14.45
C PRO A 7 -48.79 20.40 13.43
N GLY A 8 -49.06 20.74 12.17
CA GLY A 8 -49.41 19.77 11.11
C GLY A 8 -48.24 18.91 10.63
N ASN A 9 -47.03 19.44 10.63
CA ASN A 9 -45.86 18.75 10.05
C ASN A 9 -45.32 17.64 10.97
N ALA A 10 -45.35 17.82 12.29
CA ALA A 10 -44.84 16.84 13.23
C ALA A 10 -45.66 15.54 13.25
N LYS A 11 -47.01 15.65 13.24
CA LYS A 11 -47.91 14.51 13.18
C LYS A 11 -47.83 13.77 11.84
N ALA A 12 -47.69 14.51 10.73
CA ALA A 12 -47.50 13.93 9.41
C ALA A 12 -46.19 13.13 9.33
N VAL A 13 -45.07 13.70 9.78
CA VAL A 13 -43.77 13.01 9.83
C VAL A 13 -43.83 11.77 10.73
N LEU A 14 -44.42 11.86 11.92
CA LEU A 14 -44.61 10.72 12.83
C LEU A 14 -45.45 9.60 12.20
N SER A 15 -46.54 9.96 11.53
CA SER A 15 -47.39 9.00 10.82
C SER A 15 -46.66 8.35 9.64
N THR A 16 -45.87 9.11 8.89
CA THR A 16 -45.05 8.58 7.79
C THR A 16 -43.96 7.65 8.32
N MET A 17 -43.28 8.02 9.40
CA MET A 17 -42.28 7.17 10.05
C MET A 17 -42.90 5.88 10.62
N ALA A 18 -44.08 5.98 11.24
CA ALA A 18 -44.81 4.82 11.76
C ALA A 18 -45.27 3.89 10.64
N ALA A 19 -45.81 4.43 9.55
CA ALA A 19 -46.20 3.65 8.38
C ALA A 19 -45.00 2.97 7.71
N LEU A 20 -43.87 3.68 7.59
CA LEU A 20 -42.61 3.12 7.09
C LEU A 20 -42.10 2.00 8.00
N ALA A 21 -42.06 2.21 9.31
CA ALA A 21 -41.65 1.20 10.27
C ALA A 21 -42.56 -0.04 10.20
N ALA A 22 -43.88 0.14 10.23
CA ALA A 22 -44.85 -0.94 10.12
C ALA A 22 -44.70 -1.72 8.80
N SER A 23 -44.54 -1.02 7.67
CA SER A 23 -44.30 -1.65 6.37
C SER A 23 -42.97 -2.42 6.33
N SER A 24 -41.89 -1.88 6.92
CA SER A 24 -40.59 -2.56 6.99
C SER A 24 -40.65 -3.82 7.85
N MET A 25 -41.41 -3.79 8.95
CA MET A 25 -41.59 -4.93 9.85
C MET A 25 -42.41 -6.04 9.17
N LEU A 26 -43.45 -5.67 8.42
CA LEU A 26 -44.21 -6.62 7.59
C LEU A 26 -43.36 -7.23 6.49
N ILE A 27 -42.58 -6.42 5.76
CA ILE A 27 -41.65 -6.91 4.74
C ILE A 27 -40.61 -7.85 5.37
N ARG A 28 -40.02 -7.47 6.51
CA ARG A 28 -39.06 -8.32 7.24
C ARG A 28 -39.69 -9.64 7.70
N SER A 29 -40.95 -9.61 8.14
CA SER A 29 -41.69 -10.82 8.53
C SER A 29 -41.88 -11.75 7.34
N LEU A 30 -42.39 -11.22 6.22
CA LEU A 30 -42.62 -11.99 4.99
C LEU A 30 -41.32 -12.54 4.41
N VAL A 31 -40.26 -11.73 4.44
CA VAL A 31 -38.92 -12.13 4.00
C VAL A 31 -38.38 -13.30 4.83
N ASN A 32 -38.47 -13.23 6.15
CA ASN A 32 -37.96 -14.29 7.02
C ASN A 32 -38.83 -15.56 7.03
N GLU A 33 -40.13 -15.44 6.74
CA GLU A 33 -41.09 -16.55 6.81
C GLU A 33 -41.22 -17.31 5.47
N PHE A 34 -41.08 -16.63 4.34
CA PHE A 34 -41.35 -17.22 3.01
C PHE A 34 -40.13 -17.30 2.08
N LEU A 35 -39.05 -16.57 2.34
CA LEU A 35 -37.87 -16.60 1.45
C LEU A 35 -36.73 -17.41 2.09
N PRO A 36 -36.26 -18.47 1.41
CA PRO A 36 -35.04 -19.15 1.78
C PRO A 36 -33.84 -18.19 1.79
N THR A 37 -32.87 -18.44 2.68
CA THR A 37 -31.66 -17.62 2.85
C THR A 37 -30.91 -17.43 1.52
N GLU A 38 -30.93 -18.45 0.64
CA GLU A 38 -30.29 -18.44 -0.66
C GLU A 38 -30.89 -17.37 -1.60
N VAL A 39 -32.20 -17.12 -1.52
CA VAL A 39 -32.88 -16.08 -2.30
C VAL A 39 -32.48 -14.70 -1.81
N LEU A 40 -32.31 -14.53 -0.49
CA LEU A 40 -31.86 -13.28 0.11
C LEU A 40 -30.40 -12.97 -0.22
N GLU A 41 -29.54 -13.99 -0.24
CA GLU A 41 -28.17 -13.87 -0.73
C GLU A 41 -28.12 -13.51 -2.22
N TYR A 42 -28.99 -14.10 -3.04
CA TYR A 42 -29.11 -13.73 -4.45
C TYR A 42 -29.60 -12.28 -4.64
N PHE A 43 -30.63 -11.86 -3.91
CA PHE A 43 -31.13 -10.49 -3.98
C PHE A 43 -30.09 -9.48 -3.48
N SER A 44 -29.42 -9.75 -2.37
CA SER A 44 -28.40 -8.86 -1.83
C SER A 44 -27.19 -8.75 -2.78
N SER A 45 -26.71 -9.85 -3.35
CA SER A 45 -25.63 -9.83 -4.35
C SER A 45 -26.04 -9.11 -5.64
N THR A 46 -27.30 -9.25 -6.07
CA THR A 46 -27.87 -8.52 -7.22
C THR A 46 -27.96 -7.02 -6.96
N VAL A 47 -28.48 -6.61 -5.80
CA VAL A 47 -28.55 -5.20 -5.40
C VAL A 47 -27.15 -4.61 -5.26
N GLN A 48 -26.20 -5.35 -4.66
CA GLN A 48 -24.81 -4.94 -4.59
C GLN A 48 -24.20 -4.79 -6.00
N ASN A 49 -24.45 -5.70 -6.93
CA ASN A 49 -23.97 -5.59 -8.30
C ASN A 49 -24.55 -4.39 -9.04
N ILE A 50 -25.86 -4.15 -8.93
CA ILE A 50 -26.50 -2.96 -9.52
C ILE A 50 -25.91 -1.69 -8.91
N SER A 51 -25.73 -1.65 -7.59
CA SER A 51 -25.08 -0.53 -6.90
C SER A 51 -23.64 -0.31 -7.38
N ARG A 52 -22.85 -1.37 -7.63
CA ARG A 52 -21.50 -1.28 -8.20
C ARG A 52 -21.51 -0.73 -9.63
N CYS A 53 -22.49 -1.13 -10.44
CA CYS A 53 -22.68 -0.64 -11.81
C CYS A 53 -23.02 0.86 -11.83
N LEU A 54 -23.91 1.30 -10.94
CA LEU A 54 -24.35 2.69 -10.84
C LEU A 54 -23.39 3.59 -10.06
N SER A 55 -22.45 3.02 -9.30
CA SER A 55 -21.43 3.79 -8.60
C SER A 55 -20.53 4.53 -9.58
N SER A 56 -20.30 5.81 -9.34
CA SER A 56 -19.31 6.62 -10.05
C SER A 56 -17.88 6.38 -9.54
N GLN A 57 -17.73 5.65 -8.43
CA GLN A 57 -16.46 5.35 -7.80
C GLN A 57 -15.97 3.94 -8.12
N ILE A 58 -14.66 3.80 -8.17
CA ILE A 58 -13.95 2.54 -8.28
C ILE A 58 -12.95 2.44 -7.14
N THR A 59 -12.76 1.23 -6.65
CA THR A 59 -11.78 0.90 -5.61
C THR A 59 -10.76 -0.07 -6.20
N ILE A 60 -9.48 0.26 -6.05
CA ILE A 60 -8.36 -0.63 -6.34
C ILE A 60 -7.92 -1.24 -5.02
N VAL A 61 -7.79 -2.57 -4.99
CA VAL A 61 -7.26 -3.30 -3.83
C VAL A 61 -5.80 -3.64 -4.10
N ILE A 62 -4.94 -3.23 -3.18
CA ILE A 62 -3.50 -3.50 -3.20
C ILE A 62 -3.21 -4.40 -1.99
N GLU A 63 -3.08 -5.69 -2.25
CA GLU A 63 -2.78 -6.68 -1.21
C GLU A 63 -1.33 -6.53 -0.73
N GLU A 64 -1.08 -6.79 0.56
CA GLU A 64 0.26 -6.73 1.15
C GLU A 64 1.24 -7.74 0.51
N PHE A 65 0.74 -8.89 0.08
CA PHE A 65 1.53 -9.95 -0.52
C PHE A 65 0.98 -10.34 -1.88
N ARG A 66 1.89 -10.60 -2.83
CA ARG A 66 1.58 -11.23 -4.12
C ARG A 66 2.18 -12.63 -4.12
N GLY A 67 1.38 -13.64 -3.76
CA GLY A 67 1.92 -14.98 -3.49
C GLY A 67 2.89 -14.92 -2.30
N PHE A 68 4.09 -15.48 -2.43
CA PHE A 68 5.07 -15.52 -1.33
C PHE A 68 5.91 -14.26 -1.17
N SER A 69 5.85 -13.30 -2.10
CA SER A 69 6.61 -12.05 -2.01
C SER A 69 5.73 -10.90 -1.54
N GLN A 70 6.33 -9.93 -0.84
CA GLN A 70 5.66 -8.69 -0.50
C GLN A 70 5.37 -7.89 -1.77
N ASN A 71 4.23 -7.20 -1.79
CA ASN A 71 3.84 -6.37 -2.91
C ASN A 71 4.55 -5.02 -2.81
N GLU A 72 5.39 -4.72 -3.80
CA GLU A 72 6.16 -3.46 -3.85
C GLU A 72 5.24 -2.21 -3.82
N VAL A 73 4.05 -2.31 -4.43
CA VAL A 73 3.07 -1.20 -4.43
C VAL A 73 2.51 -0.98 -3.03
N PHE A 74 2.33 -2.05 -2.25
CA PHE A 74 1.88 -1.94 -0.87
C PHE A 74 2.94 -1.28 0.02
N GLU A 75 4.21 -1.71 -0.12
CA GLU A 75 5.32 -1.12 0.62
C GLU A 75 5.48 0.37 0.29
N ALA A 76 5.44 0.70 -1.00
CA ALA A 76 5.49 2.08 -1.47
C ALA A 76 4.34 2.92 -0.92
N ALA A 77 3.11 2.40 -0.96
CA ALA A 77 1.94 3.08 -0.41
C ALA A 77 2.08 3.29 1.10
N THR A 78 2.59 2.31 1.85
CA THR A 78 2.82 2.42 3.29
C THR A 78 3.72 3.60 3.62
N LEU A 79 4.88 3.70 2.97
CA LEU A 79 5.85 4.78 3.19
C LEU A 79 5.30 6.15 2.79
N TYR A 80 4.68 6.23 1.61
CA TYR A 80 4.13 7.48 1.07
C TYR A 80 2.97 7.99 1.94
N LEU A 81 1.99 7.14 2.22
CA LEU A 81 0.81 7.51 2.99
C LEU A 81 1.15 7.80 4.45
N GLY A 82 2.15 7.13 5.02
CA GLY A 82 2.66 7.49 6.34
C GLY A 82 3.13 8.95 6.41
N ARG A 83 3.80 9.44 5.37
CA ARG A 83 4.22 10.85 5.28
C ARG A 83 3.04 11.80 5.08
N VAL A 84 2.06 11.43 4.24
CA VAL A 84 0.85 12.23 4.02
C VAL A 84 0.02 12.30 5.30
N ALA A 85 -0.23 11.17 5.96
CA ALA A 85 -1.00 11.06 7.20
C ALA A 85 -0.35 11.81 8.36
N ALA A 86 0.98 11.73 8.48
CA ALA A 86 1.75 12.51 9.47
C ALA A 86 1.58 14.02 9.29
N SER A 87 1.49 14.49 8.04
CA SER A 87 1.29 15.91 7.71
C SER A 87 -0.15 16.37 7.97
N SER A 88 -1.11 15.43 7.93
CA SER A 88 -2.54 15.68 8.05
C SER A 88 -3.12 15.32 9.44
N PHE A 89 -2.28 15.09 10.45
CA PHE A 89 -2.67 14.75 11.84
C PHE A 89 -3.60 13.53 11.99
N HIS A 90 -3.58 12.58 11.05
CA HIS A 90 -4.33 11.34 11.14
C HIS A 90 -3.69 10.37 12.14
N ARG A 91 -4.43 9.34 12.56
CA ARG A 91 -3.88 8.31 13.45
C ARG A 91 -2.81 7.50 12.70
N VAL A 92 -1.57 7.62 13.15
CA VAL A 92 -0.40 6.97 12.55
C VAL A 92 0.28 6.01 13.53
N LYS A 93 0.83 4.92 12.99
CA LYS A 93 1.81 4.07 13.66
C LYS A 93 3.20 4.60 13.37
N VAL A 94 4.02 4.65 14.41
CA VAL A 94 5.42 5.07 14.30
C VAL A 94 6.29 3.94 14.80
N GLY A 95 7.27 3.54 13.99
CA GLY A 95 8.30 2.58 14.32
C GLY A 95 9.68 3.19 14.10
N LYS A 96 10.69 2.59 14.72
CA LYS A 96 12.09 2.91 14.43
C LYS A 96 12.88 1.62 14.49
N ASP A 97 13.59 1.32 13.42
CA ASP A 97 14.63 0.29 13.44
C ASP A 97 15.93 0.92 13.93
N ASP A 98 16.68 0.21 14.77
CA ASP A 98 17.97 0.68 15.29
C ASP A 98 18.98 0.99 14.17
N LYS A 99 18.76 0.40 12.99
CA LYS A 99 19.60 0.56 11.81
C LYS A 99 19.12 1.66 10.84
N GLU A 100 18.07 2.41 11.18
CA GLU A 100 17.49 3.49 10.38
C GLU A 100 17.75 4.88 10.99
N LYS A 101 17.89 5.91 10.15
CA LYS A 101 18.18 7.29 10.61
C LYS A 101 16.96 7.98 11.20
N ALA A 102 15.78 7.70 10.65
CA ALA A 102 14.53 8.37 10.99
C ALA A 102 13.45 7.37 11.37
N PHE A 103 12.39 7.85 12.01
CA PHE A 103 11.22 7.04 12.31
C PHE A 103 10.48 6.65 11.02
N ALA A 104 10.13 5.38 10.89
CA ALA A 104 9.17 4.91 9.91
C ALA A 104 7.76 5.27 10.40
N VAL A 105 6.97 5.92 9.55
CA VAL A 105 5.59 6.26 9.84
C VAL A 105 4.69 5.48 8.89
N ALA A 106 3.63 4.88 9.41
CA ALA A 106 2.63 4.14 8.65
C ALA A 106 1.23 4.55 9.12
N VAL A 107 0.23 4.36 8.25
CA VAL A 107 -1.17 4.62 8.58
C VAL A 107 -1.70 3.53 9.52
N ASP A 108 -2.53 3.87 10.52
CA ASP A 108 -3.19 2.85 11.34
C ASP A 108 -4.32 2.14 10.56
N VAL A 109 -4.67 0.94 11.01
CA VAL A 109 -5.76 0.15 10.43
C VAL A 109 -7.07 0.89 10.63
N ASN A 110 -7.92 0.88 9.59
CA ASN A 110 -9.21 1.58 9.51
C ASN A 110 -9.14 3.11 9.50
N GLU A 111 -7.95 3.70 9.35
CA GLU A 111 -7.83 5.14 9.13
C GLU A 111 -7.92 5.45 7.63
N GLU A 112 -8.74 6.44 7.29
CA GLU A 112 -8.90 6.91 5.91
C GLU A 112 -7.98 8.12 5.68
N VAL A 113 -7.10 8.04 4.69
CA VAL A 113 -6.20 9.12 4.30
C VAL A 113 -6.66 9.69 2.96
N ILE A 114 -6.93 11.00 2.94
CA ILE A 114 -7.29 11.71 1.72
C ILE A 114 -6.02 12.34 1.14
N ASP A 115 -5.67 11.94 -0.08
CA ASP A 115 -4.61 12.55 -0.87
C ASP A 115 -5.20 13.35 -2.05
N VAL A 116 -4.51 14.43 -2.44
CA VAL A 116 -4.94 15.30 -3.54
C VAL A 116 -3.83 15.36 -4.58
N PHE A 117 -4.05 14.69 -5.71
CA PHE A 117 -3.13 14.66 -6.83
C PHE A 117 -3.77 15.31 -8.05
N GLU A 118 -3.13 16.31 -8.66
CA GLU A 118 -3.65 17.03 -9.82
C GLU A 118 -5.12 17.50 -9.66
N LYS A 119 -5.46 17.99 -8.45
CA LYS A 119 -6.82 18.41 -8.04
C LYS A 119 -7.86 17.28 -8.00
N VAL A 120 -7.43 16.03 -8.04
CA VAL A 120 -8.25 14.84 -7.84
C VAL A 120 -8.08 14.32 -6.42
N MET A 121 -9.21 14.15 -5.72
CA MET A 121 -9.23 13.54 -4.40
C MET A 121 -9.17 12.01 -4.53
N LEU A 122 -8.20 11.41 -3.86
CA LEU A 122 -7.92 9.98 -3.81
C LEU A 122 -8.01 9.53 -2.36
N ARG A 123 -8.89 8.57 -2.08
CA ARG A 123 -9.12 8.07 -0.73
C ARG A 123 -8.41 6.76 -0.53
N TRP A 124 -7.57 6.70 0.50
CA TRP A 124 -6.85 5.51 0.90
C TRP A 124 -7.38 5.00 2.23
N GLY A 125 -7.57 3.69 2.35
CA GLY A 125 -7.85 3.04 3.62
C GLY A 125 -6.97 1.82 3.79
N LEU A 126 -6.41 1.63 4.99
CA LEU A 126 -5.76 0.37 5.35
C LEU A 126 -6.81 -0.57 5.94
N VAL A 127 -7.12 -1.64 5.22
CA VAL A 127 -8.04 -2.68 5.66
C VAL A 127 -7.23 -3.85 6.19
N SER A 128 -7.68 -4.39 7.32
CA SER A 128 -7.13 -5.60 7.91
C SER A 128 -8.26 -6.58 8.19
N MET A 129 -8.05 -7.83 7.79
CA MET A 129 -8.95 -8.93 8.08
C MET A 129 -8.21 -9.98 8.89
N GLU A 130 -8.72 -10.26 10.08
CA GLU A 130 -8.22 -11.36 10.90
C GLU A 130 -8.67 -12.68 10.26
N VAL A 131 -7.70 -13.55 9.99
CA VAL A 131 -7.99 -14.88 9.45
C VAL A 131 -7.94 -15.85 10.62
N GLN A 132 -9.06 -16.52 10.88
CA GLN A 132 -9.09 -17.60 11.86
C GLN A 132 -8.06 -18.65 11.42
N SER A 133 -7.05 -18.87 12.26
CA SER A 133 -6.10 -19.96 12.06
C SER A 133 -6.86 -21.27 12.16
N SER A 134 -7.35 -21.80 11.04
CA SER A 134 -7.82 -23.16 10.99
C SER A 134 -6.61 -24.04 11.29
N SER A 135 -6.69 -24.72 12.43
CA SER A 135 -5.69 -25.69 12.89
C SER A 135 -5.17 -26.50 11.71
N MET A 136 -3.86 -26.43 11.49
CA MET A 136 -3.09 -27.13 10.47
C MET A 136 -3.54 -28.60 10.34
N GLY A 137 -4.48 -28.85 9.43
CA GLY A 137 -5.15 -30.13 9.27
C GLY A 137 -5.34 -30.43 7.80
N HIS A 138 -4.40 -31.23 7.27
CA HIS A 138 -4.45 -31.91 5.97
C HIS A 138 -4.58 -31.04 4.71
N PHE A 139 -3.42 -30.62 4.17
CA PHE A 139 -3.27 -30.40 2.74
C PHE A 139 -3.60 -31.70 1.98
N ARG A 140 -4.80 -31.80 1.41
CA ARG A 140 -5.10 -32.68 0.27
C ARG A 140 -5.65 -31.82 -0.85
N GLY A 141 -4.97 -31.89 -2.00
CA GLY A 141 -5.10 -30.98 -3.13
C GLY A 141 -6.53 -30.78 -3.61
N GLY A 142 -6.94 -29.51 -3.63
CA GLY A 142 -8.08 -29.00 -4.37
C GLY A 142 -7.65 -27.76 -5.18
N PRO A 143 -8.28 -27.48 -6.33
CA PRO A 143 -7.87 -26.42 -7.24
C PRO A 143 -8.34 -25.07 -6.69
N GLY A 144 -7.54 -24.47 -5.81
CA GLY A 144 -7.81 -23.19 -5.16
C GLY A 144 -6.55 -22.55 -4.61
N LEU A 145 -5.48 -22.53 -5.42
CA LEU A 145 -4.12 -22.08 -5.06
C LEU A 145 -3.99 -20.56 -4.80
N GLY A 146 -5.09 -19.84 -4.66
CA GLY A 146 -5.08 -18.38 -4.47
C GLY A 146 -4.88 -17.93 -3.02
N ASN A 147 -5.19 -18.78 -2.03
CA ASN A 147 -5.33 -18.34 -0.63
C ASN A 147 -4.34 -18.99 0.36
N LEU A 148 -3.20 -19.49 -0.13
CA LEU A 148 -2.12 -20.02 0.72
C LEU A 148 -1.59 -18.98 1.73
N ASN A 149 -1.68 -17.69 1.39
CA ASN A 149 -1.27 -16.60 2.28
C ASN A 149 -2.13 -16.48 3.53
N ALA A 150 -3.45 -16.67 3.40
CA ALA A 150 -4.38 -16.61 4.51
C ALA A 150 -4.18 -17.77 5.50
N ALA A 151 -3.77 -18.95 5.01
CA ALA A 151 -3.55 -20.12 5.86
C ALA A 151 -2.29 -20.05 6.75
N LEU A 152 -1.32 -19.19 6.40
CA LEU A 152 -0.04 -19.06 7.11
C LEU A 152 -0.02 -17.91 8.13
N ARG A 153 -1.08 -17.07 8.18
CA ARG A 153 -1.05 -15.78 8.87
C ARG A 153 -2.34 -15.55 9.65
N SER A 154 -2.22 -14.91 10.81
CA SER A 154 -3.37 -14.50 11.62
C SER A 154 -4.09 -13.27 11.07
N GLU A 155 -3.46 -12.50 10.19
CA GLU A 155 -3.98 -11.25 9.66
C GLU A 155 -3.60 -11.07 8.18
N VAL A 156 -4.55 -10.61 7.37
CA VAL A 156 -4.33 -10.21 5.96
C VAL A 156 -4.62 -8.72 5.84
N ARG A 157 -3.64 -7.95 5.33
CA ARG A 157 -3.76 -6.51 5.14
C ARG A 157 -3.81 -6.15 3.66
N SER A 158 -4.56 -5.11 3.34
CA SER A 158 -4.62 -4.51 2.01
C SER A 158 -4.87 -3.01 2.10
N TYR A 159 -4.36 -2.27 1.12
CA TYR A 159 -4.78 -0.89 0.89
C TYR A 159 -5.94 -0.86 -0.10
N GLU A 160 -6.96 -0.09 0.24
CA GLU A 160 -8.05 0.25 -0.67
C GLU A 160 -7.89 1.69 -1.15
N LEU A 161 -7.75 1.87 -2.46
CA LEU A 161 -7.68 3.17 -3.12
C LEU A 161 -8.98 3.44 -3.86
N THR A 162 -9.80 4.36 -3.34
CA THR A 162 -11.12 4.71 -3.87
C THR A 162 -11.11 6.08 -4.53
N PHE A 163 -11.62 6.17 -5.76
CA PHE A 163 -11.69 7.41 -6.54
C PHE A 163 -12.75 7.33 -7.64
N HIS A 164 -13.01 8.46 -8.33
CA HIS A 164 -14.00 8.51 -9.40
C HIS A 164 -13.52 7.80 -10.67
N LYS A 165 -14.35 6.92 -11.27
CA LYS A 165 -14.04 6.09 -12.45
C LYS A 165 -13.40 6.86 -13.62
N LYS A 166 -13.86 8.11 -13.86
CA LYS A 166 -13.30 9.02 -14.89
C LYS A 166 -11.79 9.24 -14.82
N HIS A 167 -11.17 9.02 -13.65
CA HIS A 167 -9.75 9.27 -13.42
C HIS A 167 -8.91 7.99 -13.42
N LYS A 168 -9.49 6.85 -13.83
CA LYS A 168 -8.82 5.55 -13.84
C LYS A 168 -7.46 5.60 -14.53
N ASP A 169 -7.40 6.14 -15.74
CA ASP A 169 -6.16 6.15 -16.52
C ASP A 169 -5.08 7.04 -15.88
N MET A 170 -5.47 8.19 -15.30
CA MET A 170 -4.57 9.05 -14.53
C MET A 170 -4.03 8.31 -13.30
N VAL A 171 -4.87 7.53 -12.61
CA VAL A 171 -4.44 6.78 -11.42
C VAL A 171 -3.38 5.74 -11.77
N PHE A 172 -3.63 4.92 -12.80
CA PHE A 172 -2.71 3.85 -13.18
C PHE A 172 -1.42 4.36 -13.84
N ASN A 173 -1.52 5.39 -14.68
CA ASN A 173 -0.38 5.84 -15.50
C ASN A 173 0.42 6.98 -14.86
N SER A 174 -0.13 7.69 -13.88
CA SER A 174 0.52 8.88 -13.31
C SER A 174 0.59 8.83 -11.79
N TYR A 175 -0.53 8.59 -11.11
CA TYR A 175 -0.57 8.64 -9.65
C TYR A 175 0.20 7.49 -8.98
N LEU A 176 -0.09 6.23 -9.33
CA LEU A 176 0.62 5.09 -8.74
C LEU A 176 2.14 5.15 -9.04
N PRO A 177 2.60 5.46 -10.28
CA PRO A 177 4.01 5.71 -10.54
C PRO A 177 4.61 6.86 -9.71
N PHE A 178 3.85 7.94 -9.48
CA PHE A 178 4.27 9.03 -8.61
C PHE A 178 4.46 8.56 -7.15
N VAL A 179 3.52 7.77 -6.61
CA VAL A 179 3.63 7.15 -5.27
C VAL A 179 4.87 6.26 -5.19
N MET A 180 5.12 5.43 -6.20
CA MET A 180 6.32 4.60 -6.29
C MET A 180 7.61 5.43 -6.33
N LYS A 181 7.62 6.55 -7.05
CA LYS A 181 8.79 7.44 -7.11
C LYS A 181 9.02 8.15 -5.78
N LYS A 182 7.95 8.68 -5.16
CA LYS A 182 8.04 9.41 -3.90
C LYS A 182 8.42 8.52 -2.73
N SER A 183 7.88 7.30 -2.66
CA SER A 183 8.27 6.33 -1.63
C SER A 183 9.74 5.97 -1.71
N ARG A 184 10.33 5.82 -2.91
CA ARG A 184 11.79 5.63 -3.05
C ARG A 184 12.60 6.80 -2.48
N SER A 185 12.21 8.04 -2.78
CA SER A 185 12.87 9.22 -2.20
C SER A 185 12.74 9.26 -0.66
N ILE A 186 11.57 8.93 -0.12
CA ILE A 186 11.36 8.83 1.34
C ILE A 186 12.25 7.72 1.93
N GLN A 187 12.35 6.58 1.25
CA GLN A 187 13.17 5.47 1.69
C GLN A 187 14.66 5.83 1.69
N GLU A 188 15.13 6.60 0.71
CA GLU A 188 16.49 7.14 0.67
C GLU A 188 16.78 8.11 1.83
N GLU A 189 15.79 8.94 2.22
CA GLU A 189 15.90 9.82 3.38
C GLU A 189 16.02 9.04 4.70
N ILE A 190 15.29 7.94 4.84
CA ILE A 190 15.29 7.09 6.04
C ILE A 190 16.52 6.18 6.10
N LYS A 191 16.99 5.69 4.94
CA LYS A 191 18.07 4.71 4.82
C LYS A 191 19.37 5.26 5.41
N ALA A 192 19.89 4.52 6.38
CA ALA A 192 21.25 4.70 6.86
C ALA A 192 22.23 3.93 5.95
N VAL A 193 23.44 4.46 5.78
CA VAL A 193 24.53 3.70 5.15
C VAL A 193 24.92 2.60 6.13
N LYS A 194 24.90 1.33 5.69
CA LYS A 194 25.24 0.18 6.52
C LYS A 194 26.54 -0.44 6.04
N LEU A 195 27.46 -0.70 6.97
CA LEU A 195 28.67 -1.48 6.75
C LEU A 195 28.38 -2.92 7.13
N TYR A 196 28.62 -3.83 6.19
CA TYR A 196 28.52 -5.26 6.42
C TYR A 196 29.93 -5.84 6.52
N THR A 197 30.17 -6.58 7.60
CA THR A 197 31.41 -7.34 7.77
C THR A 197 31.16 -8.80 7.43
N THR A 198 32.02 -9.38 6.61
CA THR A 198 32.05 -10.82 6.34
C THR A 198 32.73 -11.56 7.49
N ASP A 199 32.19 -12.70 7.90
CA ASP A 199 32.83 -13.62 8.83
C ASP A 199 33.20 -14.93 8.12
N TYR A 200 33.88 -15.84 8.83
CA TYR A 200 34.33 -17.13 8.27
C TYR A 200 33.19 -18.02 7.74
N ASN A 201 31.93 -17.73 8.09
CA ASN A 201 30.74 -18.47 7.66
C ASN A 201 29.95 -17.77 6.53
N GLY A 202 30.44 -16.64 6.01
CA GLY A 202 29.88 -15.93 4.86
C GLY A 202 29.39 -14.51 5.16
N TRP A 203 28.45 -14.03 4.35
CA TRP A 203 27.88 -12.69 4.50
C TRP A 203 27.00 -12.62 5.75
N ASN A 204 27.53 -12.06 6.83
CA ASN A 204 26.75 -11.86 8.05
C ASN A 204 25.88 -10.61 7.95
N THR A 205 24.71 -10.75 7.31
CA THR A 205 23.71 -9.69 7.15
C THR A 205 23.11 -9.21 8.48
N HIS A 206 23.26 -10.00 9.55
CA HIS A 206 22.70 -9.69 10.87
C HIS A 206 23.52 -8.61 11.62
N ASN A 207 24.84 -8.58 11.41
CA ASN A 207 25.78 -7.67 12.09
C ASN A 207 26.11 -6.40 11.30
N ALA A 208 25.16 -5.87 10.54
CA ALA A 208 25.33 -4.60 9.84
C ALA A 208 25.50 -3.45 10.85
N ILE A 209 26.59 -2.70 10.73
CA ILE A 209 26.88 -1.51 11.54
C ILE A 209 26.41 -0.28 10.78
N VAL A 210 25.64 0.60 11.42
CA VAL A 210 25.27 1.89 10.81
C VAL A 210 26.50 2.80 10.74
N LEU A 211 26.86 3.23 9.53
CA LEU A 211 27.88 4.24 9.32
C LEU A 211 27.26 5.62 9.49
N ASP A 212 27.40 6.18 10.69
CA ASP A 212 27.01 7.55 11.01
C ASP A 212 28.26 8.44 11.10
N HIS A 213 28.89 8.67 9.95
CA HIS A 213 30.09 9.50 9.86
C HIS A 213 29.78 10.81 9.09
N PRO A 214 30.18 11.99 9.61
CA PRO A 214 29.87 13.28 8.98
C PRO A 214 30.64 13.53 7.67
N MET A 215 31.64 12.70 7.37
CA MET A 215 32.41 12.80 6.13
C MET A 215 31.58 12.36 4.93
N THR A 216 31.39 13.30 4.01
CA THR A 216 30.85 13.08 2.68
C THR A 216 31.98 13.02 1.66
N PHE A 217 31.71 12.49 0.46
CA PHE A 217 32.69 12.58 -0.64
C PHE A 217 33.09 14.04 -0.93
N ARG A 218 32.17 15.00 -0.73
CA ARG A 218 32.47 16.44 -0.87
C ARG A 218 33.49 16.93 0.15
N THR A 219 33.43 16.48 1.40
CA THR A 219 34.37 16.88 2.46
C THR A 219 35.65 16.04 2.48
N LEU A 220 35.70 14.94 1.74
CA LEU A 220 36.90 14.11 1.60
C LEU A 220 38.01 14.91 0.92
N THR A 221 39.15 15.02 1.60
CA THR A 221 40.35 15.71 1.13
C THR A 221 41.14 14.78 0.21
N ILE A 222 40.89 14.90 -1.09
CA ILE A 222 41.63 14.26 -2.17
C ILE A 222 41.90 15.31 -3.24
N ASP A 223 42.80 14.99 -4.16
CA ASP A 223 43.10 15.82 -5.32
C ASP A 223 41.82 16.21 -6.09
N PRO A 224 41.57 17.51 -6.36
CA PRO A 224 40.33 17.97 -6.99
C PRO A 224 40.09 17.39 -8.39
N GLU A 225 41.15 17.25 -9.19
CA GLU A 225 41.10 16.68 -10.53
C GLU A 225 40.73 15.19 -10.47
N LEU A 226 41.36 14.43 -9.57
CA LEU A 226 41.01 13.02 -9.32
C LEU A 226 39.57 12.87 -8.83
N LYS A 227 39.13 13.75 -7.92
CA LYS A 227 37.77 13.76 -7.39
C LYS A 227 36.73 13.97 -8.48
N LYS A 228 37.01 14.90 -9.39
CA LYS A 228 36.16 15.18 -10.55
C LYS A 228 36.10 13.98 -11.49
N MET A 229 37.26 13.39 -11.81
CA MET A 229 37.35 12.19 -12.65
C MET A 229 36.50 11.03 -12.10
N ILE A 230 36.60 10.75 -10.80
CA ILE A 230 35.82 9.68 -10.16
C ILE A 230 34.31 9.95 -10.26
N LEU A 231 33.87 11.19 -10.04
CA LEU A 231 32.45 11.54 -10.15
C LEU A 231 31.93 11.43 -11.58
N GLU A 232 32.72 11.87 -12.56
CA GLU A 232 32.37 11.77 -13.98
C GLU A 232 32.27 10.32 -14.43
N ASP A 233 33.23 9.46 -14.06
CA ASP A 233 33.20 8.03 -14.38
C ASP A 233 31.99 7.32 -13.74
N LEU A 234 31.69 7.63 -12.47
CA LEU A 234 30.50 7.11 -11.79
C LEU A 234 29.20 7.57 -12.45
N ASP A 235 29.11 8.83 -12.88
CA ASP A 235 27.93 9.34 -13.59
C ASP A 235 27.73 8.65 -14.94
N ILE A 236 28.82 8.45 -15.69
CA ILE A 236 28.79 7.66 -16.94
C ILE A 236 28.35 6.23 -16.66
N PHE A 237 28.87 5.59 -15.60
CA PHE A 237 28.52 4.22 -15.25
C PHE A 237 27.03 4.08 -14.87
N ILE A 238 26.52 4.99 -14.04
CA ILE A 238 25.11 5.01 -13.61
C ILE A 238 24.18 5.20 -14.81
N ASN A 239 24.50 6.14 -15.70
CA ASN A 239 23.70 6.43 -16.89
C ASN A 239 23.91 5.40 -18.02
N GLY A 240 24.91 4.52 -17.89
CA GLY A 240 25.29 3.54 -18.91
C GLY A 240 24.47 2.26 -18.95
N GLU A 241 23.52 2.04 -18.03
CA GLU A 241 22.77 0.78 -17.92
C GLU A 241 22.19 0.29 -19.26
N GLU A 242 21.51 1.18 -20.00
CA GLU A 242 20.90 0.86 -21.30
C GLU A 242 21.96 0.47 -22.35
N TYR A 243 23.13 1.12 -22.32
CA TYR A 243 24.24 0.79 -23.19
C TYR A 243 24.74 -0.64 -22.93
N TYR A 244 25.01 -1.01 -21.68
CA TYR A 244 25.43 -2.38 -21.32
C TYR A 244 24.38 -3.43 -21.72
N ARG A 245 23.10 -3.12 -21.50
CA ARG A 245 21.98 -3.98 -21.90
C ARG A 245 21.93 -4.17 -23.42
N SER A 246 22.16 -3.11 -24.19
CA SER A 246 22.10 -3.15 -25.67
C SER A 246 23.19 -4.03 -26.29
N ILE A 247 24.37 -4.09 -25.67
CA ILE A 247 25.51 -4.90 -26.13
C ILE A 247 25.56 -6.29 -25.47
N GLY A 248 24.56 -6.64 -24.66
CA GLY A 248 24.48 -7.93 -23.96
C GLY A 248 25.57 -8.15 -22.91
N LYS A 249 26.19 -7.10 -22.38
CA LYS A 249 27.21 -7.19 -21.33
C LYS A 249 26.60 -6.95 -19.95
N ALA A 250 27.18 -7.58 -18.93
CA ALA A 250 26.80 -7.34 -17.55
C ALA A 250 27.06 -5.88 -17.17
N TRP A 251 26.06 -5.22 -16.58
CA TRP A 251 26.19 -3.89 -16.01
C TRP A 251 26.79 -4.00 -14.60
N ILE A 252 28.11 -4.10 -14.53
CA ILE A 252 28.88 -4.21 -13.29
C ILE A 252 30.03 -3.19 -13.30
N PRO A 253 30.30 -2.51 -12.18
CA PRO A 253 31.44 -1.63 -12.08
C PRO A 253 32.73 -2.47 -12.19
N ALA A 254 33.72 -1.96 -12.92
CA ALA A 254 34.97 -2.66 -13.20
C ALA A 254 35.84 -2.81 -11.94
N VAL A 255 35.48 -3.73 -11.05
CA VAL A 255 36.26 -4.07 -9.85
C VAL A 255 36.46 -5.59 -9.71
N TRP A 256 35.95 -6.39 -10.64
CA TRP A 256 36.10 -7.85 -10.60
C TRP A 256 37.11 -8.34 -11.65
N PRO A 257 38.19 -9.04 -11.26
CA PRO A 257 39.11 -9.67 -12.20
C PRO A 257 38.37 -10.66 -13.12
N SER A 258 38.76 -10.72 -14.40
CA SER A 258 38.11 -11.52 -15.45
C SER A 258 38.11 -13.04 -15.21
N TRP A 259 38.83 -13.54 -14.20
CA TRP A 259 39.01 -14.96 -13.91
C TRP A 259 37.80 -15.66 -13.29
N TYR A 260 36.71 -14.94 -13.00
CA TYR A 260 35.50 -15.51 -12.37
C TYR A 260 34.44 -16.04 -13.35
N TRP A 261 34.65 -15.92 -14.67
CA TRP A 261 33.66 -16.31 -15.69
C TRP A 261 34.10 -17.48 -16.59
N GLU A 262 35.17 -18.19 -16.23
CA GLU A 262 35.54 -19.47 -16.84
C GLU A 262 35.12 -20.64 -15.93
N ILE A 263 33.80 -20.88 -15.82
CA ILE A 263 33.23 -22.19 -15.44
C ILE A 263 31.96 -22.42 -16.26
#